data_AF-A0A811LJG8-F1
#
_entry.id   AF-A0A811LJG8-F1
#
_cell.length_a   1.000
_cell.length_b   1.000
_cell.length_c   1.000
_cell.angle_alpha   90.00
_cell.angle_beta   90.00
_cell.angle_gamma   90.00
#
_symmetry.space_group_name_H-M   'P 1'
#
loop_
_entity.id
_entity.type
_entity.pdbx_description
1 polymer ?
#
loop_
_entity_poly.entity_id
_entity_poly.type
_entity_poly.pdbx_seq_one_letter_code
_entity_poly.pdbx_strand_id
1 'polypeptide(L)'
;MTVHFFGESHRTFFGHVHIVNGGKLAVIAELISLIVETYIFSTFIGFVDAFGVAQISWSLFSCASCCVGFCRQKYHFFWPLIILKIVEVVTCLAWITFVFCAMFLGKMGLSALKFIILWKFIRVEATHLISFVLFFFVTTVIFLFTHVAILDVIFRVQRYYRYRAMAIYQAERQEIMRNFLPDNNVVMNGF
;
A
#
# COMPACT_ATOMS: atom_id res chain seq x y z
N MET A 1 25.68 6.11 -14.98
CA MET A 1 25.35 7.54 -14.92
C MET A 1 24.06 7.73 -14.13
N THR A 2 24.14 8.34 -12.95
CA THR A 2 22.97 8.79 -12.17
C THR A 2 22.49 10.11 -12.77
N VAL A 3 21.46 10.05 -13.61
CA VAL A 3 20.79 11.25 -14.12
C VAL A 3 20.03 11.88 -12.96
N HIS A 4 20.62 12.91 -12.33
CA HIS A 4 19.93 13.74 -11.34
C HIS A 4 18.82 14.51 -12.05
N PHE A 5 17.58 14.20 -11.69
CA PHE A 5 16.42 14.94 -12.19
C PHE A 5 16.32 16.26 -11.43
N PHE A 6 16.36 17.39 -12.15
CA PHE A 6 15.97 18.69 -11.60
C PHE A 6 14.57 18.55 -10.95
N GLY A 7 14.49 18.76 -9.63
CA GLY A 7 13.27 18.56 -8.83
C GLY A 7 13.25 17.32 -7.91
N GLU A 8 14.31 16.50 -7.86
CA GLU A 8 14.45 15.41 -6.86
C GLU A 8 14.37 15.90 -5.42
N SER A 9 14.86 17.12 -5.14
CA SER A 9 14.82 17.78 -3.83
C SER A 9 13.40 18.11 -3.34
N HIS A 10 12.41 18.19 -4.24
CA HIS A 10 11.00 18.47 -3.89
C HIS A 10 10.14 17.21 -3.73
N ARG A 11 10.72 16.02 -3.90
CA ARG A 11 10.00 14.74 -3.77
C ARG A 11 10.41 14.02 -2.49
N THR A 12 10.19 14.71 -1.38
CA THR A 12 10.42 14.22 -0.02
C THR A 12 9.11 13.79 0.64
N PHE A 13 9.10 12.61 1.25
CA PHE A 13 8.11 12.21 2.24
C PHE A 13 8.25 13.10 3.48
N PHE A 14 7.19 13.85 3.80
CA PHE A 14 7.15 14.85 4.88
C PHE A 14 8.31 15.87 4.89
N GLY A 15 8.93 16.18 3.75
CA GLY A 15 10.07 17.12 3.72
C GLY A 15 11.42 16.54 4.15
N HIS A 16 11.46 15.29 4.66
CA HIS A 16 12.65 14.76 5.33
C HIS A 16 13.31 13.58 4.62
N VAL A 17 12.53 12.71 3.95
CA VAL A 17 13.05 11.45 3.38
C VAL A 17 12.75 11.38 1.90
N HIS A 18 13.71 11.01 1.06
CA HIS A 18 13.45 10.80 -0.37
C HIS A 18 12.32 9.78 -0.58
N ILE A 19 11.39 10.06 -1.50
CA ILE A 19 10.15 9.29 -1.64
C ILE A 19 10.35 7.79 -1.84
N VAL A 20 11.42 7.40 -2.54
CA VAL A 20 11.79 5.99 -2.75
C VAL A 20 12.19 5.31 -1.44
N ASN A 21 12.90 6.02 -0.55
CA ASN A 21 13.25 5.49 0.77
C ASN A 21 12.02 5.41 1.68
N GLY A 22 11.12 6.40 1.59
CA GLY A 22 9.81 6.32 2.24
C GLY A 22 9.00 5.10 1.79
N GLY A 23 8.99 4.80 0.49
CA GLY A 23 8.36 3.59 -0.04
C GLY A 23 8.99 2.29 0.46
N LYS A 24 10.31 2.22 0.56
CA LYS A 24 11.00 1.06 1.14
C LYS A 24 10.63 0.85 2.60
N LEU A 25 10.59 1.93 3.38
CA LEU A 25 10.15 1.89 4.78
C LEU A 25 8.69 1.44 4.89
N ALA A 26 7.82 1.89 3.99
CA ALA A 26 6.42 1.45 3.97
C ALA A 26 6.29 -0.06 3.71
N VAL A 27 7.07 -0.63 2.77
CA VAL A 27 7.08 -2.09 2.53
C VAL A 27 7.67 -2.86 3.71
N ILE A 28 8.68 -2.32 4.40
CA ILE A 28 9.22 -2.94 5.61
C ILE A 28 8.19 -2.91 6.74
N ALA A 29 7.53 -1.78 6.95
CA ALA A 29 6.46 -1.65 7.95
C ALA A 29 5.32 -2.64 7.67
N GLU A 30 4.97 -2.83 6.41
CA GLU A 30 3.99 -3.81 5.96
C GLU A 30 4.39 -5.25 6.33
N LEU A 31 5.63 -5.63 6.05
CA LEU A 31 6.15 -6.96 6.42
C LEU A 31 6.17 -7.17 7.94
N ILE A 32 6.53 -6.14 8.70
CA ILE A 32 6.50 -6.18 10.17
C ILE A 32 5.07 -6.37 10.67
N SER A 33 4.10 -5.61 10.13
CA SER A 33 2.68 -5.79 10.47
C SER A 33 2.22 -7.21 10.18
N LEU A 34 2.58 -7.76 9.02
CA LEU A 34 2.24 -9.12 8.63
C LEU A 34 2.81 -10.17 9.59
N ILE A 35 4.06 -10.01 10.02
CA ILE A 35 4.71 -10.92 10.99
C ILE A 35 3.99 -10.85 12.34
N VAL A 36 3.71 -9.63 12.81
CA VAL A 36 3.02 -9.39 14.09
C VAL A 36 1.61 -9.98 14.04
N GLU A 37 0.84 -9.70 13.00
CA GLU A 37 -0.49 -10.27 12.79
C GLU A 37 -0.43 -11.80 12.75
N THR A 38 0.43 -12.38 11.91
CA THR A 38 0.53 -13.85 11.78
C THR A 38 0.93 -14.50 13.10
N TYR A 39 1.89 -13.92 13.83
CA TYR A 39 2.34 -14.44 15.12
C TYR A 39 1.24 -14.34 16.18
N ILE A 40 0.55 -13.19 16.27
CA ILE A 40 -0.53 -12.98 17.24
C ILE A 40 -1.72 -13.89 16.92
N PHE A 41 -2.17 -13.94 15.66
CA PHE A 41 -3.29 -14.79 15.24
C PHE A 41 -2.99 -16.28 15.44
N SER A 42 -1.77 -16.72 15.11
CA SER A 42 -1.35 -18.10 15.32
C SER A 42 -1.26 -18.47 16.82
N THR A 43 -0.63 -17.62 17.63
CA THR A 43 -0.33 -17.93 19.03
C THR A 43 -1.54 -17.77 19.96
N PHE A 44 -2.32 -16.70 19.80
CA PHE A 44 -3.39 -16.37 20.75
C PHE A 44 -4.77 -16.85 20.30
N ILE A 45 -5.01 -16.84 18.99
CA ILE A 45 -6.34 -17.12 18.44
C ILE A 45 -6.43 -18.55 17.91
N GLY A 46 -5.28 -19.18 17.60
CA GLY A 46 -5.20 -20.61 17.27
C GLY A 46 -5.93 -20.98 15.97
N PHE A 47 -6.13 -20.00 15.09
CA PHE A 47 -6.95 -20.16 13.89
C PHE A 47 -6.22 -19.56 12.69
N VAL A 48 -5.73 -20.43 11.80
CA VAL A 48 -5.27 -20.05 10.46
C VAL A 48 -6.31 -20.55 9.48
N ASP A 49 -7.28 -19.69 9.15
CA ASP A 49 -8.29 -19.99 8.15
C ASP A 49 -7.70 -19.94 6.74
N ALA A 50 -8.35 -20.56 5.77
CA ALA A 50 -8.01 -20.46 4.35
C ALA A 50 -7.97 -18.98 3.89
N PHE A 51 -8.87 -18.14 4.41
CA PHE A 51 -8.86 -16.70 4.16
C PHE A 51 -7.61 -16.01 4.72
N GLY A 52 -7.13 -16.42 5.89
CA GLY A 52 -5.90 -15.89 6.50
C GLY A 52 -4.67 -16.28 5.69
N VAL A 53 -4.59 -17.54 5.24
CA VAL A 53 -3.49 -18.00 4.37
C VAL A 53 -3.49 -17.24 3.05
N ALA A 54 -4.66 -17.04 2.44
CA ALA A 54 -4.80 -16.27 1.20
C ALA A 54 -4.34 -14.82 1.37
N GLN A 55 -4.75 -14.15 2.46
CA GLN A 55 -4.31 -12.79 2.79
C GLN A 55 -2.79 -12.74 2.93
N ILE A 56 -2.20 -13.61 3.76
CA ILE A 56 -0.75 -13.64 4.00
C ILE A 56 0.01 -13.86 2.69
N SER A 57 -0.44 -14.81 1.88
CA SER A 57 0.18 -15.13 0.59
C SER A 57 0.14 -13.94 -0.37
N TRP A 58 -1.01 -13.25 -0.45
CA TRP A 58 -1.17 -12.07 -1.31
C TRP A 58 -0.34 -10.87 -0.82
N SER A 59 -0.26 -10.67 0.49
CA SER A 59 0.59 -9.63 1.10
C SER A 59 2.06 -9.88 0.84
N LEU A 60 2.54 -11.12 1.02
CA LEU A 60 3.92 -11.51 0.70
C LEU A 60 4.23 -11.32 -0.79
N PHE A 61 3.34 -11.77 -1.66
CA PHE A 61 3.48 -11.57 -3.11
C PHE A 61 3.56 -10.08 -3.47
N SER A 62 2.70 -9.26 -2.88
CA SER A 62 2.66 -7.81 -3.13
C SER A 62 3.93 -7.11 -2.66
N CYS A 63 4.46 -7.50 -1.49
CA CYS A 63 5.73 -6.99 -0.98
C CYS A 63 6.91 -7.42 -1.85
N ALA A 64 6.98 -8.71 -2.24
CA ALA A 64 8.01 -9.22 -3.13
C ALA A 64 8.00 -8.52 -4.49
N SER A 65 6.80 -8.31 -5.06
CA SER A 65 6.63 -7.53 -6.29
C SER A 65 7.17 -6.11 -6.12
N CYS A 66 6.85 -5.41 -5.03
CA CYS A 66 7.38 -4.06 -4.78
C CYS A 66 8.91 -4.05 -4.63
N CYS A 67 9.51 -5.04 -3.97
CA CYS A 67 10.97 -5.19 -3.90
C CYS A 67 11.59 -5.31 -5.29
N VAL A 68 11.01 -6.14 -6.17
CA VAL A 68 11.44 -6.23 -7.58
C VAL A 68 11.24 -4.91 -8.31
N GLY A 69 10.13 -4.20 -8.05
CA GLY A 69 9.83 -2.87 -8.58
C GLY A 69 10.89 -1.82 -8.21
N PHE A 70 11.35 -1.82 -6.96
CA PHE A 70 12.44 -0.97 -6.50
C PHE A 70 13.77 -1.33 -7.17
N CYS A 71 14.13 -2.61 -7.22
CA CYS A 71 15.38 -3.08 -7.84
C CYS A 71 15.43 -2.78 -9.35
N ARG A 72 14.33 -3.02 -10.06
CA ARG A 72 14.23 -2.81 -11.52
C ARG A 72 13.77 -1.41 -11.91
N GLN A 73 13.45 -0.55 -10.94
CA GLN A 73 12.94 0.81 -11.15
C GLN A 73 11.68 0.85 -12.06
N LYS A 74 10.83 -0.18 -11.99
CA LYS A 74 9.65 -0.36 -12.85
C LYS A 74 8.37 -0.14 -12.06
N TYR A 75 7.57 0.83 -12.49
CA TYR A 75 6.35 1.27 -11.79
C TYR A 75 5.19 0.24 -11.79
N HIS A 76 5.17 -0.72 -12.72
CA HIS A 76 4.08 -1.71 -12.81
C HIS A 76 4.03 -2.66 -11.61
N PHE A 77 5.18 -2.95 -11.00
CA PHE A 77 5.28 -3.91 -9.89
C PHE A 77 4.68 -3.40 -8.57
N PHE A 78 4.31 -2.12 -8.49
CA PHE A 78 3.65 -1.55 -7.31
C PHE A 78 2.14 -1.79 -7.30
N TRP A 79 1.54 -2.18 -8.44
CA TRP A 79 0.09 -2.39 -8.55
C TRP A 79 -0.49 -3.42 -7.58
N PRO A 80 0.13 -4.62 -7.37
CA PRO A 80 -0.41 -5.60 -6.44
C PRO A 80 -0.58 -5.05 -5.02
N LEU A 81 0.40 -4.29 -4.53
CA LEU A 81 0.35 -3.67 -3.21
C LEU A 81 -0.69 -2.54 -3.14
N ILE A 82 -0.81 -1.72 -4.20
CA ILE A 82 -1.84 -0.67 -4.26
C ILE A 82 -3.24 -1.27 -4.18
N ILE A 83 -3.51 -2.32 -4.97
CA ILE A 83 -4.81 -3.00 -4.98
C ILE A 83 -5.09 -3.61 -3.61
N LEU A 84 -4.11 -4.30 -3.01
CA LEU A 84 -4.24 -4.85 -1.66
C LEU A 84 -4.61 -3.78 -0.63
N LYS A 85 -3.89 -2.65 -0.59
CA LYS A 85 -4.15 -1.56 0.36
C LYS A 85 -5.52 -0.91 0.13
N ILE A 86 -5.97 -0.77 -1.12
CA ILE A 86 -7.33 -0.28 -1.42
C ILE A 86 -8.37 -1.24 -0.83
N VAL A 87 -8.21 -2.55 -1.03
CA VAL A 87 -9.13 -3.55 -0.49
C VAL A 87 -9.16 -3.48 1.04
N GLU A 88 -8.01 -3.39 1.70
CA GLU A 88 -7.92 -3.28 3.16
C GLU A 88 -8.54 -1.99 3.72
N VAL A 89 -8.38 -0.86 3.01
CA VAL A 89 -9.05 0.40 3.38
C VAL A 89 -10.56 0.25 3.27
N VAL A 90 -11.06 -0.33 2.17
CA VAL A 90 -12.50 -0.57 1.97
C VAL A 90 -13.06 -1.51 3.02
N THR A 91 -12.35 -2.59 3.37
CA THR A 91 -12.81 -3.53 4.42
C THR A 91 -12.80 -2.87 5.79
N CYS A 92 -11.81 -2.04 6.12
CA CYS A 92 -11.79 -1.25 7.35
C CYS A 92 -12.99 -0.30 7.43
N LEU A 93 -13.29 0.43 6.36
CA LEU A 93 -14.45 1.33 6.30
C LEU A 93 -15.77 0.57 6.41
N ALA A 94 -15.89 -0.58 5.75
CA ALA A 94 -17.07 -1.45 5.85
C ALA A 94 -17.27 -1.96 7.28
N TRP A 95 -16.19 -2.37 7.96
CA TRP A 95 -16.24 -2.82 9.35
C TRP A 95 -16.65 -1.69 10.30
N ILE A 96 -16.05 -0.51 10.17
CA ILE A 96 -16.40 0.67 10.97
C ILE A 96 -17.89 1.00 10.78
N THR A 97 -18.36 1.04 9.53
CA THR A 97 -19.77 1.29 9.21
C THR A 97 -20.68 0.23 9.82
N PHE A 98 -20.29 -1.05 9.74
CA PHE A 98 -21.02 -2.16 10.35
C PHE A 98 -21.15 -2.00 11.87
N VAL A 99 -20.06 -1.65 12.57
CA VAL A 99 -20.09 -1.39 14.01
C VAL A 99 -21.00 -0.22 14.34
N PHE A 100 -20.92 0.89 13.60
CA PHE A 100 -21.83 2.03 13.78
C PHE A 100 -23.30 1.63 13.59
N CYS A 101 -23.64 0.94 12.50
CA CYS A 101 -24.99 0.45 12.26
C CYS A 101 -25.47 -0.49 13.38
N ALA A 102 -24.61 -1.38 13.87
CA ALA A 102 -24.92 -2.26 14.98
C ALA A 102 -25.22 -1.50 16.28
N MET A 103 -24.51 -0.39 16.54
CA MET A 103 -24.79 0.47 17.70
C MET A 103 -26.18 1.12 17.61
N PHE A 104 -26.58 1.60 16.42
CA PHE A 104 -27.91 2.21 16.23
C PHE A 104 -29.07 1.21 16.34
N LEU A 105 -28.85 -0.07 16.00
CA LEU A 105 -29.85 -1.14 16.05
C LEU A 105 -30.04 -1.75 17.46
N GLY A 106 -29.33 -1.27 18.47
CA GLY A 106 -29.50 -1.66 19.87
C GLY A 106 -29.33 -3.17 20.09
N LYS A 107 -30.36 -3.84 20.63
CA LYS A 107 -30.30 -5.27 20.99
C LYS A 107 -30.03 -6.19 19.81
N MET A 108 -30.60 -5.89 18.62
CA MET A 108 -30.38 -6.71 17.42
C MET A 108 -28.93 -6.60 16.93
N GLY A 109 -28.38 -5.38 16.91
CA GLY A 109 -27.00 -5.13 16.51
C GLY A 109 -25.99 -5.79 17.46
N LEU A 110 -26.23 -5.70 18.78
CA LEU A 110 -25.42 -6.40 19.78
C LEU A 110 -25.44 -7.92 19.59
N SER A 111 -26.58 -8.50 19.19
CA SER A 111 -26.68 -9.94 18.93
C SER A 111 -25.91 -10.35 17.68
N ALA A 112 -25.96 -9.56 16.60
CA ALA A 112 -25.20 -9.80 15.38
C ALA A 112 -23.68 -9.68 15.64
N LEU A 113 -23.28 -8.67 16.42
CA LEU A 113 -21.88 -8.45 16.79
C LEU A 113 -21.34 -9.60 17.64
N LYS A 114 -22.14 -10.08 18.60
CA LYS A 114 -21.86 -11.31 19.38
C LYS A 114 -21.66 -12.51 18.48
N PHE A 115 -22.57 -12.71 17.53
CA PHE A 115 -22.49 -13.84 16.59
C PHE A 115 -21.19 -13.82 15.80
N ILE A 116 -20.82 -12.67 15.21
CA ILE A 116 -19.58 -12.55 14.42
C ILE A 116 -18.34 -12.76 15.27
N ILE A 117 -18.30 -12.20 16.49
CA ILE A 117 -17.15 -12.32 17.38
C ILE A 117 -17.00 -13.75 17.89
N LEU A 118 -18.08 -14.40 18.30
CA LEU A 118 -18.03 -15.80 18.75
C LEU A 118 -17.74 -16.76 17.60
N TRP A 119 -18.22 -16.45 16.40
CA TRP A 119 -17.89 -17.21 15.19
C TRP A 119 -16.39 -17.14 14.86
N LYS A 120 -15.77 -15.96 15.03
CA LYS A 120 -14.36 -15.74 14.68
C LYS A 120 -13.38 -15.99 15.83
N PHE A 121 -13.79 -15.78 17.08
CA PHE A 121 -12.96 -15.85 18.28
C PHE A 121 -13.58 -16.80 19.30
N ILE A 122 -13.33 -18.09 19.10
CA ILE A 122 -13.89 -19.20 19.89
C ILE A 122 -13.55 -19.09 21.39
N ARG A 123 -12.46 -18.39 21.75
CA ARG A 123 -11.93 -18.29 23.12
C ARG A 123 -12.38 -17.06 23.92
N VAL A 124 -13.22 -16.18 23.37
CA VAL A 124 -13.61 -14.94 24.06
C VAL A 124 -14.78 -15.18 25.01
N GLU A 125 -14.57 -14.95 26.30
CA GLU A 125 -15.64 -15.01 27.31
C GLU A 125 -16.65 -13.87 27.13
N ALA A 126 -17.93 -14.17 27.32
CA ALA A 126 -19.04 -13.24 27.09
C ALA A 126 -18.99 -11.97 27.99
N THR A 127 -18.34 -12.07 29.15
CA THR A 127 -18.10 -10.97 30.12
C THR A 127 -17.22 -9.86 29.56
N HIS A 128 -16.27 -10.20 28.68
CA HIS A 128 -15.31 -9.24 28.12
C HIS A 128 -15.66 -8.76 26.71
N LEU A 129 -16.81 -9.18 26.18
CA LEU A 129 -17.19 -8.93 24.79
C LEU A 129 -17.27 -7.45 24.43
N ILE A 130 -17.86 -6.60 25.29
CA ILE A 130 -18.00 -5.16 25.00
C ILE A 130 -16.63 -4.48 24.94
N SER A 131 -15.74 -4.80 25.89
CA SER A 131 -14.36 -4.28 25.90
C SER A 131 -13.58 -4.76 24.67
N PHE A 132 -13.78 -6.01 24.27
CA PHE A 132 -13.18 -6.59 23.08
C PHE A 132 -13.64 -5.87 21.79
N VAL A 133 -14.94 -5.60 21.65
CA VAL A 133 -15.49 -4.83 20.54
C VAL A 133 -14.87 -3.45 20.44
N LEU A 134 -14.79 -2.72 21.56
CA LEU A 134 -14.21 -1.38 21.61
C LEU A 134 -12.72 -1.41 21.26
N PHE A 135 -11.98 -2.40 21.76
CA PHE A 135 -10.58 -2.60 21.42
C PHE A 135 -10.39 -2.86 19.92
N PHE A 136 -11.18 -3.74 19.32
CA PHE A 136 -11.15 -4.01 17.88
C PHE A 136 -11.52 -2.79 17.04
N PHE A 137 -12.49 -1.99 17.50
CA PHE A 137 -12.88 -0.75 16.83
C PHE A 137 -11.72 0.25 16.80
N VAL A 138 -11.10 0.55 17.94
CA VAL A 138 -9.95 1.46 18.04
C VAL A 138 -8.80 0.96 17.18
N THR A 139 -8.51 -0.34 17.24
CA THR A 139 -7.46 -0.98 16.46
C THR A 139 -7.74 -0.87 14.95
N THR A 140 -8.98 -1.06 14.51
CA THR A 140 -9.37 -0.91 13.10
C THR A 140 -9.19 0.53 12.61
N VAL A 141 -9.51 1.51 13.44
CA VAL A 141 -9.30 2.93 13.10
C VAL A 141 -7.81 3.24 12.93
N ILE A 142 -6.94 2.72 13.80
CA ILE A 142 -5.49 2.87 13.68
C ILE A 142 -4.96 2.19 12.40
N PHE A 143 -5.45 0.99 12.10
CA PHE A 143 -5.10 0.28 10.86
C PHE A 143 -5.55 1.06 9.63
N LEU A 144 -6.76 1.65 9.63
CA LEU A 144 -7.23 2.48 8.53
C LEU A 144 -6.25 3.62 8.22
N PHE A 145 -5.83 4.39 9.23
CA PHE A 145 -4.85 5.47 9.05
C PHE A 145 -3.52 4.95 8.51
N THR A 146 -3.07 3.80 9.02
CA THR A 146 -1.81 3.17 8.59
C THR A 146 -1.87 2.73 7.13
N HIS A 147 -2.95 2.05 6.72
CA HIS A 147 -3.14 1.60 5.34
C HIS A 147 -3.28 2.79 4.37
N VAL A 148 -4.00 3.85 4.74
CA VAL A 148 -4.09 5.07 3.93
C VAL A 148 -2.73 5.74 3.78
N ALA A 149 -1.93 5.82 4.85
CA ALA A 149 -0.59 6.39 4.79
C ALA A 149 0.34 5.57 3.87
N ILE A 150 0.36 4.24 4.01
CA ILE A 150 1.13 3.34 3.15
C ILE A 150 0.69 3.48 1.69
N LEU A 151 -0.62 3.51 1.44
CA LEU A 151 -1.19 3.68 0.10
C LEU A 151 -0.73 4.99 -0.55
N ASP A 152 -0.79 6.11 0.16
CA ASP A 152 -0.32 7.42 -0.34
C ASP A 152 1.18 7.37 -0.69
N VAL A 153 2.03 6.81 0.18
CA VAL A 153 3.47 6.69 -0.08
C VAL A 153 3.74 5.88 -1.34
N ILE A 154 3.16 4.68 -1.42
CA ILE A 154 3.40 3.75 -2.53
C ILE A 154 2.86 4.32 -3.84
N PHE A 155 1.70 4.99 -3.82
CA PHE A 155 1.14 5.64 -4.99
C PHE A 155 2.05 6.78 -5.50
N ARG A 156 2.62 7.58 -4.60
CA ARG A 156 3.57 8.63 -4.98
C ARG A 156 4.88 8.05 -5.53
N VAL A 157 5.38 6.93 -4.98
CA VAL A 157 6.55 6.20 -5.51
C VAL A 157 6.27 5.66 -6.91
N GLN A 158 5.09 5.08 -7.12
CA GLN A 158 4.68 4.60 -8.44
C GLN A 158 4.66 5.75 -9.44
N ARG A 159 4.05 6.88 -9.07
CA ARG A 159 3.99 8.10 -9.90
C ARG A 159 5.39 8.66 -10.18
N TYR A 160 6.29 8.60 -9.21
CA TYR A 160 7.70 8.97 -9.37
C TYR A 160 8.38 8.15 -10.47
N TYR A 161 8.30 6.82 -10.40
CA TYR A 161 8.89 5.93 -11.41
C TYR A 161 8.24 6.10 -12.79
N ARG A 162 6.92 6.35 -12.85
CA ARG A 162 6.23 6.62 -14.10
C ARG A 162 6.74 7.89 -14.77
N TYR A 163 6.89 8.99 -14.03
CA TYR A 163 7.43 10.23 -14.58
C TYR A 163 8.87 10.09 -15.05
N ARG A 164 9.69 9.37 -14.28
CA ARG A 164 11.07 9.09 -14.67
C ARG A 164 11.15 8.31 -15.98
N ALA A 165 10.32 7.26 -16.13
CA ALA A 165 10.26 6.49 -17.37
C ALA A 165 9.81 7.33 -18.57
N MET A 166 8.81 8.20 -18.38
CA MET A 166 8.33 9.10 -19.44
C MET A 166 9.40 10.09 -19.88
N ALA A 167 10.17 10.63 -18.94
CA ALA A 167 11.20 11.61 -19.25
C ALA A 167 12.43 10.97 -19.92
N ILE A 168 12.80 9.74 -19.56
CA ILE A 168 13.81 8.96 -20.29
C ILE A 168 13.34 8.72 -21.74
N TYR A 169 12.10 8.28 -21.92
CA TYR A 169 11.51 8.07 -23.25
C TYR A 169 11.50 9.35 -24.11
N GLN A 170 11.17 10.49 -23.52
CA GLN A 170 11.20 11.78 -24.22
C GLN A 170 12.62 12.18 -24.62
N ALA A 171 13.62 11.96 -23.76
CA ALA A 171 15.02 12.25 -24.07
C ALA A 171 15.54 11.37 -25.22
N GLU A 172 15.27 10.06 -25.18
CA GLU A 172 15.62 9.13 -26.27
C GLU A 172 14.94 9.53 -27.58
N ARG A 173 13.66 9.92 -27.54
CA ARG A 173 12.94 10.38 -28.73
C ARG A 173 13.55 11.67 -29.31
N GLN A 174 13.96 12.61 -28.47
CA GLN A 174 14.61 13.85 -28.92
C GLN A 174 15.98 13.56 -29.55
N GLU A 175 16.75 12.63 -28.99
CA GLU A 175 18.02 12.20 -29.56
C GLU A 175 17.84 11.56 -30.94
N ILE A 176 16.86 10.66 -31.08
CA ILE A 176 16.49 10.06 -32.36
C ILE A 176 16.08 11.14 -33.37
N MET A 177 15.19 12.06 -32.99
CA MET A 177 14.75 13.14 -33.89
C MET A 177 15.91 14.06 -34.31
N ARG A 178 16.86 14.34 -33.41
CA ARG A 178 18.07 15.10 -33.70
C ARG A 178 18.99 14.37 -34.69
N ASN A 179 19.10 13.05 -34.58
CA ASN A 179 19.92 12.24 -35.50
C ASN A 179 19.27 12.11 -36.89
N PHE A 180 17.93 12.19 -36.99
CA PHE A 180 17.18 12.15 -38.26
C PHE A 180 17.03 13.50 -38.96
N LEU A 181 17.19 14.61 -38.25
CA LEU A 181 17.27 15.95 -38.82
C LEU A 181 18.76 16.29 -38.99
N PRO A 182 19.43 15.88 -40.09
CA PRO A 182 20.76 16.39 -40.36
C PRO A 182 20.67 17.91 -40.42
N ASP A 183 21.66 18.58 -39.83
CA ASP A 183 21.82 20.03 -39.94
C ASP A 183 21.68 20.43 -41.41
N ASN A 184 20.53 21.00 -41.78
CA ASN A 184 20.36 21.73 -43.04
C ASN A 184 21.23 23.00 -43.09
N ASN A 185 22.10 23.20 -42.10
CA ASN A 185 23.08 24.28 -42.02
C ASN A 185 24.32 24.06 -42.89
N VAL A 186 24.45 22.94 -43.62
CA VAL A 186 25.57 22.72 -44.57
C VAL A 186 25.28 23.26 -45.98
N VAL A 187 24.04 23.66 -46.30
CA VAL A 187 23.70 24.15 -47.66
C VAL A 187 23.82 25.68 -47.83
N MET A 188 24.15 26.43 -46.77
CA MET A 188 24.27 27.91 -46.81
C MET A 188 25.71 28.46 -46.84
N ASN A 189 26.73 27.62 -47.06
CA ASN A 189 28.12 28.07 -47.29
C ASN A 189 28.58 27.88 -48.75
N GLY A 190 27.63 27.75 -49.68
CA GLY A 190 27.90 27.58 -51.10
C GLY A 190 27.15 28.58 -51.97
N PHE A 191 27.31 29.88 -51.70
CA PHE A 191 27.11 30.96 -52.66
C PHE A 191 28.01 32.15 -52.30
#